data_AF-A0A7G2JYH7-F1
#
_entry.id   AF-A0A7G2JYH7-F1
#
_cell.length_a   1.000
_cell.length_b   1.000
_cell.length_c   1.000
_cell.angle_alpha   90.00
_cell.angle_beta   90.00
_cell.angle_gamma   90.00
#
_symmetry.space_group_name_H-M   'P 1'
#
loop_
_entity.id
_entity.type
_entity.pdbx_description
1 polymer ?
#
loop_
_entity_poly.entity_id
_entity_poly.type
_entity_poly.pdbx_seq_one_letter_code
_entity_poly.pdbx_strand_id
1 'polypeptide(L)'
;MFYVTNRKDSTEKAGTIDDMKRLGFNGVEESAFYLKKDKSAKAARFAEIEKQGYEIVLYVGDNLDDFGDTVYGKLNADRRAFVDQNQGKFGKTFIMLPNANYGGWEGGLADGYFKKDTQGQIKARLDAVQAWDGK
;
A
#
# COMPACT_ATOMS: atom_id res chain seq x y z
N MET A 1 17.15 6.72 -1.64
CA MET A 1 15.69 6.46 -1.61
C MET A 1 15.44 5.18 -2.36
N PHE A 2 14.55 4.31 -1.88
CA PHE A 2 14.14 3.11 -2.61
C PHE A 2 12.65 3.18 -2.94
N TYR A 3 12.28 2.87 -4.17
CA TYR A 3 10.91 2.92 -4.68
C TYR A 3 10.33 1.51 -4.73
N VAL A 4 9.68 1.09 -3.65
CA VAL A 4 9.00 -0.21 -3.56
C VAL A 4 7.54 -0.06 -4.01
N THR A 5 7.26 -0.42 -5.25
CA THR A 5 5.98 -0.11 -5.91
C THR A 5 5.33 -1.34 -6.54
N ASN A 6 4.00 -1.33 -6.66
CA ASN A 6 3.25 -2.40 -7.30
C ASN A 6 2.97 -2.18 -8.80
N ARG A 7 3.57 -1.15 -9.40
CA ARG A 7 3.79 -1.10 -10.85
C ARG A 7 4.63 -2.31 -11.29
N LYS A 8 4.31 -2.89 -12.44
CA LYS A 8 4.91 -4.13 -12.97
C LYS A 8 6.31 -3.88 -13.52
N ASP A 9 7.27 -4.69 -13.06
CA ASP A 9 8.67 -4.59 -13.48
C ASP A 9 8.84 -4.80 -14.99
N SER A 10 8.13 -5.78 -15.55
CA SER A 10 8.29 -6.20 -16.95
C SER A 10 7.66 -5.26 -17.97
N THR A 11 6.61 -4.51 -17.62
CA THR A 11 5.82 -3.75 -18.59
C THR A 11 5.64 -2.28 -18.25
N GLU A 12 5.86 -1.87 -17.00
CA GLU A 12 5.55 -0.51 -16.53
C GLU A 12 6.81 0.26 -16.09
N LYS A 13 7.98 -0.39 -16.04
CA LYS A 13 9.24 0.23 -15.56
C LYS A 13 9.67 1.44 -16.38
N ALA A 14 9.75 1.30 -17.71
CA ALA A 14 10.27 2.34 -18.59
C ALA A 14 9.48 3.66 -18.44
N GLY A 15 8.16 3.60 -18.54
CA GLY A 15 7.30 4.78 -18.34
C GLY A 15 7.37 5.35 -16.91
N THR A 16 7.55 4.48 -15.91
CA THR A 16 7.71 4.94 -14.52
C THR A 16 8.99 5.76 -14.33
N ILE A 17 10.12 5.27 -14.85
CA ILE A 17 11.40 5.98 -14.73
C ILE A 17 11.37 7.29 -15.53
N ASP A 18 10.78 7.28 -16.73
CA ASP A 18 10.67 8.47 -17.57
C ASP A 18 9.83 9.57 -16.90
N ASP A 19 8.66 9.20 -16.36
CA ASP A 19 7.81 10.13 -15.61
C ASP A 19 8.52 10.74 -14.40
N MET A 20 9.24 9.92 -13.62
CA MET A 20 9.95 10.40 -12.44
C MET A 20 11.10 11.34 -12.81
N LYS A 21 11.86 11.04 -13.87
CA LYS A 21 12.88 11.97 -14.40
C LYS A 21 12.24 13.29 -14.83
N ARG A 22 11.15 13.22 -15.60
CA ARG A 22 10.42 14.40 -16.09
C ARG A 22 9.86 15.26 -14.96
N LEU A 23 9.44 14.65 -13.85
CA LEU A 23 8.96 15.34 -12.65
C LEU A 23 10.10 15.87 -11.75
N GLY A 24 11.37 15.64 -12.11
CA GLY A 24 12.53 16.17 -11.40
C GLY A 24 12.98 15.35 -10.20
N PHE A 25 12.58 14.07 -10.10
CA PHE A 25 13.11 13.18 -9.07
C PHE A 25 14.56 12.81 -9.37
N ASN A 26 15.45 13.08 -8.41
CA ASN A 26 16.83 12.60 -8.43
C ASN A 26 16.93 11.16 -7.90
N GLY A 27 18.01 10.45 -8.24
CA GLY A 27 18.25 9.08 -7.73
C GLY A 27 17.24 8.06 -8.24
N VAL A 28 16.95 8.11 -9.55
CA VAL A 28 15.98 7.24 -10.25
C VAL A 28 16.66 6.30 -11.25
N GLU A 29 17.88 5.87 -10.91
CA GLU A 29 18.53 4.73 -11.52
C GLU A 29 17.80 3.41 -11.21
N GLU A 30 17.91 2.41 -12.08
CA GLU A 30 17.13 1.17 -11.97
C GLU A 30 17.31 0.42 -10.64
N SER A 31 18.50 0.51 -10.02
CA SER A 31 18.77 -0.12 -8.72
C SER A 31 17.98 0.48 -7.55
N ALA A 32 17.46 1.71 -7.71
CA ALA A 32 16.60 2.33 -6.71
C ALA A 32 15.18 1.72 -6.68
N PHE A 33 14.82 0.90 -7.67
CA PHE A 33 13.46 0.46 -7.90
C PHE A 33 13.22 -1.02 -7.57
N TYR A 34 12.19 -1.27 -6.76
CA TYR A 34 11.71 -2.62 -6.41
C TYR A 34 10.25 -2.76 -6.87
N LEU A 35 10.07 -2.85 -8.19
CA LEU A 35 8.76 -3.01 -8.84
C LEU A 35 8.19 -4.41 -8.55
N LYS A 36 6.89 -4.57 -8.78
CA LYS A 36 6.21 -5.86 -8.64
C LYS A 36 6.67 -6.80 -9.74
N LYS A 37 7.11 -7.99 -9.31
CA LYS A 37 7.32 -9.16 -10.16
C LYS A 37 6.09 -10.08 -10.05
N ASP A 38 6.13 -10.99 -9.09
CA ASP A 38 5.10 -12.00 -8.82
C ASP A 38 4.14 -11.59 -7.69
N LYS A 39 4.65 -10.98 -6.61
CA LYS A 39 3.86 -10.67 -5.40
C LYS A 39 3.59 -9.18 -5.23
N SER A 40 2.36 -8.85 -4.85
CA SER A 40 1.98 -7.48 -4.48
C SER A 40 2.36 -7.13 -3.04
N ALA A 41 2.50 -8.11 -2.15
CA ALA A 41 3.03 -7.92 -0.80
C ALA A 41 4.47 -7.38 -0.86
N LYS A 42 4.85 -6.53 0.09
CA LYS A 42 6.07 -5.69 -0.02
C LYS A 42 7.20 -6.11 0.92
N ALA A 43 6.92 -6.84 2.00
CA ALA A 43 7.95 -7.16 3.00
C ALA A 43 9.17 -7.89 2.42
N ALA A 44 8.98 -8.78 1.44
CA ALA A 44 10.09 -9.45 0.77
C ALA A 44 11.05 -8.48 0.07
N ARG A 45 10.52 -7.41 -0.53
CA ARG A 45 11.33 -6.35 -1.19
C ARG A 45 11.99 -5.43 -0.17
N PHE A 46 11.36 -5.17 0.98
CA PHE A 46 12.03 -4.50 2.10
C PHE A 46 13.21 -5.31 2.62
N ALA A 47 13.06 -6.62 2.78
CA ALA A 47 14.15 -7.50 3.20
C ALA A 47 15.30 -7.57 2.17
N GLU A 48 15.03 -7.41 0.87
CA GLU A 48 16.07 -7.31 -0.16
C GLU A 48 16.93 -6.05 0.02
N ILE A 49 16.32 -4.92 0.39
CA ILE A 49 17.02 -3.67 0.72
C ILE A 49 17.89 -3.86 1.97
N GLU A 50 17.34 -4.47 3.03
CA GLU A 50 18.08 -4.71 4.27
C GLU A 50 19.28 -5.64 4.07
N LYS A 51 19.15 -6.67 3.23
CA LYS A 51 20.25 -7.60 2.88
C LYS A 51 21.44 -6.91 2.21
N GLN A 52 21.26 -5.72 1.64
CA GLN A 52 22.34 -4.91 1.09
C GLN A 52 23.07 -4.08 2.15
N GLY A 53 22.69 -4.20 3.43
CA GLY A 53 23.30 -3.50 4.55
C GLY A 53 22.63 -2.16 4.89
N TYR A 54 21.44 -1.89 4.35
CA TYR A 54 20.68 -0.70 4.70
C TYR A 54 19.78 -0.94 5.91
N GLU A 55 19.68 0.06 6.79
CA GLU A 55 18.62 0.13 7.79
C GLU A 55 17.49 1.02 7.24
N ILE A 56 16.26 0.49 7.16
CA ILE A 56 15.11 1.28 6.71
C ILE A 56 14.57 2.09 7.88
N VAL A 57 14.97 3.36 7.95
CA VAL A 57 14.60 4.27 9.05
C VAL A 57 13.19 4.89 8.90
N LEU A 58 12.60 4.84 7.71
CA LEU A 58 11.32 5.47 7.38
C LEU A 58 10.60 4.72 6.25
N TYR A 59 9.28 4.60 6.37
CA TYR A 59 8.38 4.17 5.31
C TYR A 59 7.38 5.27 4.96
N VAL A 60 7.06 5.43 3.68
CA VAL A 60 6.11 6.42 3.18
C VAL A 60 5.14 5.74 2.22
N GLY A 61 3.84 5.93 2.42
CA GLY A 61 2.82 5.28 1.60
C GLY A 61 1.40 5.78 1.85
N ASP A 62 0.48 5.41 0.96
CA ASP A 62 -0.95 5.67 1.10
C ASP A 62 -1.74 4.43 1.58
N ASN A 63 -1.07 3.28 1.69
CA ASN A 63 -1.64 2.02 2.16
C ASN A 63 -0.84 1.48 3.36
N LEU A 64 -1.52 0.90 4.36
CA LEU A 64 -0.86 0.21 5.49
C LEU A 64 0.08 -0.92 5.05
N ASP A 65 -0.21 -1.52 3.89
CA ASP A 65 0.64 -2.59 3.32
C ASP A 65 1.99 -2.04 2.79
N ASP A 66 2.16 -0.71 2.76
CA ASP A 66 3.44 -0.05 2.47
C ASP A 66 4.38 -0.04 3.69
N PHE A 67 3.87 -0.43 4.86
CA PHE A 67 4.63 -0.50 6.12
C PHE A 67 4.97 -1.94 6.53
N GLY A 68 4.60 -2.92 5.71
CA GLY A 68 4.84 -4.35 5.95
C GLY A 68 3.63 -5.21 5.59
N ASP A 69 3.73 -6.51 5.86
CA ASP A 69 2.73 -7.48 5.40
C ASP A 69 1.77 -7.96 6.51
N THR A 70 1.86 -7.43 7.74
CA THR A 70 1.06 -7.87 8.91
C THR A 70 -0.45 -7.85 8.63
N VAL A 71 -0.94 -6.82 7.94
CA VAL A 71 -2.35 -6.65 7.61
C VAL A 71 -2.66 -6.80 6.11
N TYR A 72 -1.72 -7.36 5.35
CA TYR A 72 -1.91 -7.61 3.93
C TYR A 72 -3.08 -8.59 3.71
N GLY A 73 -4.05 -8.16 2.91
CA GLY A 73 -5.26 -8.94 2.59
C GLY A 73 -6.25 -9.11 3.73
N LYS A 74 -6.11 -8.37 4.83
CA LYS A 74 -7.02 -8.45 6.00
C LYS A 74 -8.19 -7.47 5.90
N LEU A 75 -9.25 -7.74 6.65
CA LEU A 75 -10.42 -6.86 6.73
C LEU A 75 -10.13 -5.59 7.53
N ASN A 76 -10.95 -4.57 7.33
CA ASN A 76 -10.72 -3.24 7.90
C ASN A 76 -10.69 -3.19 9.43
N ALA A 77 -11.32 -4.16 10.12
CA ALA A 77 -11.22 -4.27 11.57
C ALA A 77 -9.77 -4.54 12.03
N ASP A 78 -9.12 -5.56 11.45
CA ASP A 78 -7.72 -5.89 11.76
C ASP A 78 -6.76 -4.77 11.33
N ARG A 79 -7.07 -4.10 10.20
CA ARG A 79 -6.29 -2.97 9.71
C ARG A 79 -6.33 -1.78 10.67
N ARG A 80 -7.50 -1.46 11.24
CA ARG A 80 -7.62 -0.45 12.31
C ARG A 80 -6.89 -0.87 13.58
N ALA A 81 -7.02 -2.13 13.99
CA ALA A 81 -6.30 -2.63 15.17
C ALA A 81 -4.77 -2.52 15.02
N PHE A 82 -4.23 -2.75 13.82
CA PHE A 82 -2.82 -2.51 13.53
C PHE A 82 -2.42 -1.04 13.67
N VAL A 83 -3.29 -0.11 13.23
CA VAL A 83 -3.07 1.33 13.42
C VAL A 83 -3.00 1.66 14.91
N ASP A 84 -3.95 1.17 15.71
CA ASP A 84 -4.01 1.41 17.16
C ASP A 84 -2.74 0.89 17.87
N GLN A 85 -2.32 -0.34 17.55
CA GLN A 85 -1.12 -0.96 18.10
C GLN A 85 0.18 -0.21 17.73
N ASN A 86 0.17 0.53 16.62
CA ASN A 86 1.34 1.24 16.09
C ASN A 86 1.15 2.76 16.12
N GLN A 87 0.21 3.29 16.91
CA GLN A 87 -0.17 4.71 16.92
C GLN A 87 1.06 5.64 16.99
N GLY A 88 2.02 5.33 17.87
CA GLY A 88 3.23 6.13 18.07
C GLY A 88 4.22 6.17 16.90
N LYS A 89 4.03 5.33 15.87
CA LYS A 89 4.89 5.28 14.66
C LYS A 89 4.40 6.20 13.55
N PHE A 90 3.09 6.49 13.49
CA PHE A 90 2.53 7.37 12.46
C PHE A 90 3.02 8.80 12.61
N GLY A 91 3.50 9.39 11.51
CA GLY A 91 4.17 10.70 11.51
C GLY A 91 5.63 10.67 12.00
N LYS A 92 6.17 9.47 12.31
CA LYS A 92 7.57 9.28 12.71
C LYS A 92 8.29 8.31 11.78
N THR A 93 8.02 7.02 11.90
CA THR A 93 8.61 5.97 11.05
C THR A 93 7.65 5.47 9.98
N PHE A 94 6.34 5.69 10.15
CA PHE A 94 5.31 5.46 9.13
C PHE A 94 4.69 6.80 8.71
N ILE A 95 4.88 7.21 7.46
CA ILE A 95 4.33 8.45 6.91
C ILE A 95 3.18 8.12 5.96
N MET A 96 1.97 8.54 6.34
CA MET A 96 0.74 8.28 5.60
C MET A 96 0.39 9.43 4.66
N LEU A 97 0.05 9.10 3.42
CA LEU A 97 -0.55 10.00 2.45
C LEU A 97 -2.04 9.64 2.28
N PRO A 98 -2.94 10.62 2.08
CA PRO A 98 -4.36 10.33 1.94
C PRO A 98 -4.70 9.79 0.54
N ASN A 99 -5.40 8.65 0.48
CA ASN A 99 -6.00 8.12 -0.75
C ASN A 99 -7.41 7.59 -0.46
N ALA A 100 -8.42 8.39 -0.83
CA ALA A 100 -9.84 8.04 -0.67
C ALA A 100 -10.44 7.33 -1.89
N ASN A 101 -9.64 7.03 -2.92
CA ASN A 101 -10.13 6.48 -4.18
C ASN A 101 -10.03 4.95 -4.24
N TYR A 102 -8.89 4.38 -3.83
CA TYR A 102 -8.65 2.94 -3.83
C TYR A 102 -7.62 2.53 -2.77
N GLY A 103 -7.48 1.23 -2.51
CA GLY A 103 -6.40 0.69 -1.70
C GLY A 103 -6.76 -0.63 -1.01
N GLY A 104 -5.87 -1.12 -0.14
CA GLY A 104 -6.15 -2.31 0.67
C GLY A 104 -7.38 -2.15 1.57
N TRP A 105 -7.76 -0.91 1.92
CA TRP A 105 -8.98 -0.61 2.67
C TRP A 105 -10.26 -0.93 1.89
N GLU A 106 -10.24 -0.88 0.56
CA GLU A 106 -11.39 -1.24 -0.27
C GLU A 106 -11.58 -2.76 -0.25
N GLY A 107 -10.50 -3.52 -0.42
CA GLY A 107 -10.51 -4.98 -0.26
C GLY A 107 -10.92 -5.42 1.15
N GLY A 108 -10.60 -4.61 2.16
CA GLY A 108 -10.95 -4.85 3.55
C GLY A 108 -12.42 -4.61 3.92
N LEU A 109 -13.27 -4.18 2.97
CA LEU A 109 -14.70 -3.96 3.21
C LEU A 109 -15.46 -5.27 3.43
N ALA A 110 -15.07 -6.34 2.74
CA ALA A 110 -15.73 -7.64 2.83
C ALA A 110 -14.78 -8.77 2.42
N ASP A 111 -15.01 -9.98 2.93
CA ASP A 111 -14.22 -11.13 2.50
C ASP A 111 -14.38 -11.38 0.99
N GLY A 112 -13.24 -11.63 0.34
CA GLY A 112 -13.15 -11.81 -1.10
C GLY A 112 -13.67 -10.62 -1.92
N TYR A 113 -13.67 -9.38 -1.41
CA TYR A 113 -14.20 -8.20 -2.10
C TYR A 113 -13.80 -8.10 -3.58
N PHE A 114 -12.50 -8.22 -3.89
CA PHE A 114 -11.99 -8.14 -5.27
C PHE A 114 -12.35 -9.34 -6.17
N LYS A 115 -12.95 -10.40 -5.60
CA LYS A 115 -13.49 -11.54 -6.36
C LYS A 115 -15.00 -11.39 -6.61
N LYS A 116 -15.66 -10.41 -5.98
CA LYS A 116 -17.07 -10.10 -6.22
C LYS A 116 -17.24 -9.38 -7.56
N ASP A 117 -18.39 -9.55 -8.17
CA ASP A 117 -18.83 -8.73 -9.30
C ASP A 117 -19.13 -7.28 -8.88
N THR A 118 -19.40 -6.42 -9.85
CA THR A 118 -19.65 -4.99 -9.61
C THR A 118 -20.80 -4.77 -8.63
N GLN A 119 -21.89 -5.53 -8.76
CA GLN A 119 -23.06 -5.43 -7.87
C GLN A 119 -22.71 -5.86 -6.44
N GLY A 120 -21.94 -6.94 -6.28
CA GLY A 120 -21.46 -7.39 -4.98
C GLY A 120 -20.50 -6.41 -4.32
N GLN A 121 -19.66 -5.73 -5.10
CA GLN A 121 -18.79 -4.66 -4.60
C GLN A 121 -19.61 -3.43 -4.18
N ILE A 122 -20.59 -3.00 -4.97
CA ILE A 122 -21.53 -1.92 -4.60
C ILE A 122 -22.25 -2.25 -3.30
N LYS A 123 -22.78 -3.47 -3.18
CA LYS A 123 -23.45 -3.92 -1.94
C LYS A 123 -22.50 -3.87 -0.75
N ALA A 124 -21.28 -4.38 -0.88
CA ALA A 124 -20.29 -4.35 0.20
C ALA A 124 -19.94 -2.91 0.64
N ARG A 125 -19.87 -1.96 -0.30
CA ARG A 125 -19.67 -0.53 0.01
C ARG A 125 -20.84 0.04 0.80
N LEU A 126 -22.07 -0.22 0.38
CA LEU A 126 -23.28 0.28 1.05
C LEU A 126 -23.48 -0.36 2.44
N ASP A 127 -23.26 -1.67 2.56
CA ASP A 127 -23.39 -2.41 3.83
C ASP A 127 -22.36 -1.95 4.87
N ALA A 128 -21.21 -1.41 4.44
CA ALA A 128 -20.17 -0.89 5.33
C ALA A 128 -20.48 0.51 5.90
N VAL A 129 -21.50 1.20 5.37
CA VAL A 129 -21.89 2.54 5.86
C VAL A 129 -22.55 2.42 7.22
N GLN A 130 -21.99 3.10 8.21
CA GLN A 130 -22.59 3.26 9.53
C GLN A 130 -23.46 4.52 9.50
N ALA A 131 -24.78 4.33 9.46
CA ALA A 131 -25.74 5.43 9.34
C ALA A 131 -26.37 5.77 10.69
N TRP A 132 -26.56 7.07 10.95
CA TRP A 132 -27.42 7.55 12.01
C TRP A 132 -28.89 7.16 11.72
N ASP A 133 -29.66 6.83 12.75
CA ASP A 133 -31.04 6.37 12.62
C ASP A 133 -32.06 7.51 12.47
N GLY A 134 -31.59 8.76 12.50
CA GLY A 134 -32.43 9.95 12.35
C GLY A 134 -33.19 10.33 13.61
N LYS A 135 -32.89 9.69 14.74
CA LYS A 135 -33.55 9.91 16.03
C LYS A 135 -32.58 10.40 17.10
#